data_AF-A0A150F9L0-F1
#
_entry.id   AF-A0A150F9L0-F1
#
_cell.length_a   1.000
_cell.length_b   1.000
_cell.length_c   1.000
_cell.angle_alpha   90.00
_cell.angle_beta   90.00
_cell.angle_gamma   90.00
#
_symmetry.space_group_name_H-M   'P 1'
#
loop_
_entity.id
_entity.type
_entity.pdbx_description
1 polymer ?
#
loop_
_entity_poly.entity_id
_entity_poly.type
_entity_poly.pdbx_seq_one_letter_code
_entity_poly.pdbx_strand_id
1 'polypeptide(L)' 'MQPKHISLNQNTSVSQFIEPGKVSVIVLDGNQNAAYVVEAPEHGKTIIQTVKGGLARCDYEIGHKFN' A
#
# COMPACT_ATOMS: atom_id res chain seq x y z
N MET A 1 1.35 -7.32 -7.18
CA MET A 1 0.13 -6.49 -6.99
C MET A 1 0.47 -5.07 -7.38
N GLN A 2 -0.48 -4.22 -7.79
CA GLN A 2 -0.18 -2.85 -8.21
C GLN A 2 -0.89 -1.85 -7.28
N PRO A 3 -0.20 -0.83 -6.74
CA PRO A 3 -0.84 0.24 -6.00
C PRO A 3 -1.90 0.93 -6.84
N LYS A 4 -3.11 1.07 -6.30
CA LYS A 4 -4.22 1.75 -6.93
C LYS A 4 -4.37 3.14 -6.31
N HIS A 5 -4.45 4.16 -7.15
CA HIS A 5 -4.77 5.50 -6.68
C HIS A 5 -6.16 5.51 -6.05
N ILE A 6 -6.31 6.20 -4.92
CA ILE A 6 -7.59 6.37 -4.21
C ILE A 6 -7.85 7.85 -3.97
N SER A 7 -9.11 8.25 -4.13
CA SER A 7 -9.56 9.59 -3.79
C SER A 7 -9.97 9.63 -2.33
N LEU A 8 -9.31 10.47 -1.53
CA LEU A 8 -9.67 10.72 -0.15
C LEU A 8 -10.35 12.09 -0.05
N ASN A 9 -11.45 12.14 0.69
CA ASN A 9 -12.08 13.38 1.11
C ASN A 9 -12.28 13.36 2.64
N GLN A 10 -12.81 14.43 3.21
CA GLN A 10 -12.99 14.55 4.66
C GLN A 10 -13.96 13.50 5.26
N ASN A 11 -14.77 12.85 4.43
CA ASN A 11 -15.71 11.81 4.85
C ASN A 11 -15.16 10.40 4.63
N THR A 12 -13.96 10.26 4.07
CA THR A 12 -13.34 8.97 3.79
C THR A 12 -12.80 8.36 5.09
N SER A 13 -13.53 7.41 5.67
CA SER A 13 -13.06 6.63 6.83
C SER A 13 -12.02 5.59 6.43
N VAL A 14 -10.94 5.44 7.20
CA VAL A 14 -9.94 4.36 7.00
C VAL A 14 -10.59 2.97 7.09
N SER A 15 -11.65 2.82 7.89
CA SER A 15 -12.34 1.54 8.06
C SER A 15 -12.93 0.96 6.77
N GLN A 16 -13.19 1.79 5.76
CA GLN A 16 -13.72 1.31 4.47
C GLN A 16 -12.72 0.46 3.68
N PHE A 17 -11.44 0.52 4.02
CA PHE A 17 -10.36 -0.25 3.36
C PHE A 17 -10.04 -1.56 4.10
N ILE A 18 -10.79 -1.87 5.16
CA ILE A 18 -10.66 -3.11 5.92
C ILE A 18 -11.52 -4.19 5.25
N GLU A 19 -10.87 -5.12 4.57
CA GLU A 19 -11.49 -6.29 3.96
C GLU A 19 -11.12 -7.55 4.75
N PRO A 20 -12.08 -8.43 5.11
CA PRO A 20 -11.77 -9.67 5.82
C PRO A 20 -10.73 -10.53 5.09
N GLY A 21 -9.73 -11.00 5.82
CA GLY A 21 -8.68 -11.87 5.28
C GLY A 21 -7.57 -11.14 4.51
N LYS A 22 -7.60 -9.81 4.43
CA LYS A 22 -6.59 -9.02 3.72
C LYS A 22 -5.86 -8.05 4.63
N VAL A 23 -4.60 -7.81 4.30
CA VAL A 23 -3.83 -6.72 4.87
C VAL A 23 -3.61 -5.68 3.78
N SER A 24 -4.18 -4.49 3.97
CA SER A 24 -4.04 -3.37 3.05
C SER A 24 -2.97 -2.41 3.55
N VAL A 25 -2.10 -1.95 2.65
CA VAL A 25 -1.17 -0.84 2.86
C VAL A 25 -1.73 0.39 2.17
N ILE A 26 -1.93 1.47 2.92
CA ILE A 26 -2.33 2.77 2.39
C ILE A 26 -1.13 3.70 2.48
N VAL A 27 -0.74 4.29 1.35
CA VAL A 27 0.29 5.33 1.28
C VAL A 27 -0.38 6.67 1.05
N LEU A 28 -0.17 7.61 1.97
CA LEU A 28 -0.60 8.99 1.86
C LEU A 28 0.62 9.83 1.47
N ASP A 29 0.71 10.23 0.20
CA ASP A 29 1.83 11.00 -0.34
C ASP A 29 1.46 12.49 -0.44
N GLY A 30 1.86 13.26 0.58
CA GLY A 30 1.66 14.70 0.62
C GLY A 30 2.53 15.49 -0.38
N ASN A 31 3.61 14.91 -0.91
CA ASN A 31 4.46 15.57 -1.90
C ASN A 31 3.81 15.59 -3.29
N GLN A 32 3.00 14.58 -3.60
CA GLN A 32 2.24 14.49 -4.84
C GLN A 32 0.75 14.82 -4.65
N ASN A 33 0.32 15.11 -3.41
CA ASN A 33 -1.08 15.29 -3.02
C ASN A 33 -1.96 14.12 -3.50
N ALA A 34 -1.47 12.89 -3.29
CA ALA A 34 -2.08 11.66 -3.79
C ALA A 34 -2.12 10.57 -2.70
N ALA A 35 -3.02 9.61 -2.86
CA ALA A 35 -3.11 8.45 -1.98
C ALA A 35 -3.22 7.16 -2.80
N TYR A 36 -2.63 6.09 -2.27
CA TYR A 36 -2.61 4.79 -2.91
C TYR A 36 -2.96 3.70 -1.92
N VAL A 37 -3.69 2.68 -2.38
CA VAL A 37 -3.92 1.45 -1.62
C VAL A 37 -3.33 0.27 -2.36
N VAL A 38 -2.76 -0.67 -1.62
CA VAL A 38 -2.31 -1.93 -2.17
C VAL A 38 -2.46 -3.06 -1.17
N GLU A 39 -2.78 -4.26 -1.66
CA GLU A 39 -2.82 -5.46 -0.83
C GLU A 39 -1.37 -5.94 -0.57
N ALA A 40 -1.09 -6.30 0.67
CA ALA A 40 0.16 -6.97 1.05
C ALA A 40 0.09 -8.46 0.67
N PRO A 41 1.23 -9.09 0.33
CA PRO A 41 1.22 -10.51 0.01
C PRO A 41 0.85 -11.32 1.25
N GLU A 42 0.15 -12.44 1.05
CA GLU A 42 -0.20 -13.37 2.13
C GLU A 42 1.02 -13.83 2.92
N HIS A 43 2.14 -14.05 2.22
CA HIS A 43 3.44 -14.35 2.80
C HIS A 43 4.52 -13.49 2.14
N GLY A 44 5.28 -12.76 2.94
CA GLY A 44 6.38 -11.93 2.46
C GLY A 44 6.32 -10.53 3.02
N LYS A 45 6.85 -9.57 2.25
CA LYS A 45 6.92 -8.16 2.62
C LYS A 45 6.39 -7.30 1.48
N THR A 46 5.79 -6.18 1.86
CA THR A 46 5.54 -5.04 0.99
C THR A 46 6.54 -3.95 1.36
N ILE A 47 7.29 -3.44 0.39
CA ILE A 47 8.34 -2.44 0.61
C ILE A 47 7.96 -1.16 -0.15
N ILE A 48 7.66 -0.10 0.58
CA ILE A 48 7.37 1.22 0.01
C ILE A 48 8.68 2.01 -0.07
N GLN A 49 9.02 2.47 -1.27
CA GLN A 49 10.22 3.24 -1.53
C GLN A 49 9.87 4.68 -1.91
N THR A 50 10.62 5.62 -1.33
CA THR A 50 10.51 7.04 -1.65
C THR A 50 11.76 7.54 -2.34
N VAL A 51 11.61 8.52 -3.24
CA VAL A 51 12.72 9.23 -3.89
C VAL A 51 12.40 10.71 -3.83
N LYS A 52 13.34 11.51 -3.28
CA LYS A 52 13.15 12.95 -3.04
C LYS A 52 11.87 13.26 -2.24
N GLY A 53 11.51 12.37 -1.31
CA GLY A 53 10.33 12.50 -0.44
C GLY A 53 9.02 11.97 -1.03
N GLY A 54 8.88 11.83 -2.34
CA GLY A 54 7.67 11.29 -2.98
C GLY A 54 7.67 9.77 -3.08
N LEU A 55 6.48 9.17 -3.15
CA LEU A 55 6.30 7.76 -3.47
C LEU A 55 6.88 7.48 -4.85
N ALA A 56 7.78 6.51 -4.93
CA ALA A 56 8.46 6.14 -6.17
C ALA A 56 8.12 4.72 -6.61
N ARG A 57 8.06 3.78 -5.67
CA ARG A 57 7.90 2.35 -5.98
C ARG A 57 7.31 1.57 -4.82
N CYS A 58 6.61 0.49 -5.16
CA CYS A 58 6.16 -0.53 -4.23
C CYS A 58 6.73 -1.88 -4.69
N ASP A 59 7.62 -2.46 -3.88
CA ASP A 59 8.23 -3.76 -4.12
C ASP A 59 7.61 -4.84 -3.25
N TYR A 60 7.75 -6.09 -3.71
CA TYR A 60 7.30 -7.27 -2.99
C TYR A 60 8.45 -8.26 -2.87
N GLU A 61 8.74 -8.65 -1.64
CA GLU A 61 9.67 -9.76 -1.36
C GLU A 61 8.85 -10.94 -0.87
N ILE A 62 8.72 -11.98 -1.70
CA ILE A 62 8.03 -13.21 -1.34
C ILE A 62 9.10 -14.30 -1.23
N GLY A 63 9.16 -14.93 -0.05
CA GLY A 63 10.10 -16.00 0.24
C GLY A 63 9.42 -17.36 0.21
N HIS A 64 10.14 -18.38 -0.27
CA HIS A 64 9.74 -19.76 -0.11
C HIS A 64 10.51 -20.37 1.07
N LYS A 65 9.79 -20.81 2.11
CA LYS A 65 10.40 -21.56 3.21
C LYS A 65 10.50 -23.02 2.78
N PHE A 66 11.73 -23.53 2.63
CA PHE A 66 11.95 -24.97 2.58
C PHE A 66 11.71 -25.57 3.97
N ASN A 67 11.06 -26.72 4.00
CA ASN A 67 10.86 -27.50 5.23
C ASN A 67 12.08 -28.37 5.52
#